data_AF-A0A356Q071-F1
#
_entry.id   AF-A0A356Q071-F1
#
_cell.length_a   1.000
_cell.length_b   1.000
_cell.length_c   1.000
_cell.angle_alpha   90.00
_cell.angle_beta   90.00
_cell.angle_gamma   90.00
#
_symmetry.space_group_name_H-M   'P 1'
#
loop_
_entity.id
_entity.type
_entity.pdbx_description
1 polymer ?
#
loop_
_entity_poly.entity_id
_entity_poly.type
_entity_poly.pdbx_seq_one_letter_code
_entity_poly.pdbx_strand_id
1 'polypeptide(L)' 'LGIYGRLNCASGKRMKRRTRVFFAGEDAARAAGFRPCGHCMPDAYRMWRRAASGIRA' A
#
# COMPACT_ATOMS: atom_id res chain seq x y z
N LEU A 1 8.60 1.95 5.38
CA LEU A 1 7.17 2.18 5.03
C LEU A 1 6.81 1.22 3.91
N GLY A 2 6.16 0.08 4.23
CA GLY A 2 5.65 -0.87 3.24
C GLY A 2 4.33 -0.37 2.68
N ILE A 3 4.36 0.37 1.57
CA ILE A 3 3.17 0.91 0.92
C ILE A 3 3.17 0.47 -0.55
N TYR A 4 2.07 -0.10 -1.03
CA TYR A 4 1.84 -0.35 -2.45
C TYR A 4 0.77 0.60 -3.01
N GLY A 5 0.83 0.84 -4.32
CA GLY A 5 -0.12 1.70 -5.02
C GLY A 5 0.05 1.56 -6.53
N ARG A 6 -0.75 2.30 -7.29
CA ARG A 6 -0.67 2.29 -8.75
C ARG A 6 0.64 2.90 -9.25
N LEU A 7 1.12 2.41 -10.40
CA LEU A 7 2.32 2.92 -11.09
C LEU A 7 2.24 4.44 -11.38
N ASN A 8 1.03 4.95 -11.59
CA ASN A 8 0.79 6.38 -11.86
C ASN A 8 0.64 7.25 -10.60
N CYS A 9 0.82 6.71 -9.39
CA CYS A 9 0.64 7.46 -8.15
C CYS A 9 1.66 8.60 -7.99
N ALA A 10 1.18 9.83 -7.83
CA ALA A 10 2.04 11.01 -7.59
C ALA A 10 2.89 10.86 -6.32
N SER A 11 2.31 10.38 -5.22
CA SER A 11 3.03 10.12 -3.97
C SER A 11 4.10 9.03 -4.14
N GLY A 12 3.81 7.97 -4.90
CA GLY A 12 4.76 6.91 -5.20
C GLY A 12 5.95 7.40 -6.04
N LYS A 13 5.71 8.29 -7.00
CA LYS A 13 6.76 8.91 -7.82
C LYS A 13 7.74 9.77 -7.01
N ARG A 14 7.35 10.25 -5.82
CA ARG A 14 8.24 10.98 -4.89
C ARG A 14 9.06 10.07 -3.97
N MET A 15 8.77 8.77 -3.92
CA MET A 15 9.52 7.82 -3.08
C MET A 15 10.92 7.55 -3.63
N LYS A 16 11.87 7.24 -2.73
CA LYS A 16 13.26 6.88 -3.07
C LYS A 16 13.27 5.70 -4.04
N ARG A 17 13.98 5.82 -5.18
CA ARG A 17 14.04 4.75 -6.20
C ARG A 17 14.53 3.41 -5.64
N ARG A 18 15.55 3.45 -4.76
CA ARG A 18 16.13 2.25 -4.12
C ARG A 18 15.15 1.42 -3.27
N THR A 19 14.04 2.01 -2.83
CA THR A 19 13.03 1.32 -2.02
C THR A 19 11.76 1.00 -2.81
N ARG A 20 11.76 1.19 -4.13
CA ARG A 20 10.63 0.84 -4.99
C ARG A 20 10.71 -0.64 -5.33
N VAL A 21 9.65 -1.36 -5.02
CA VAL A 21 9.45 -2.77 -5.39
C VAL A 21 8.17 -2.83 -6.21
N PHE A 22 8.18 -3.57 -7.31
CA PHE A 22 7.01 -3.80 -8.14
C PHE A 22 6.47 -5.20 -7.85
N PHE A 23 5.14 -5.30 -7.74
CA PHE A 23 4.44 -6.55 -7.50
C PHE A 23 3.62 -6.91 -8.74
N ALA A 24 3.44 -8.21 -9.01
CA ALA A 24 2.58 -8.69 -10.09
C ALA A 24 1.11 -8.28 -9.89
N GLY A 25 0.70 -8.08 -8.63
CA GLY A 25 -0.65 -7.66 -8.27
C GLY A 25 -0.77 -7.24 -6.82
N GLU A 26 -1.98 -6.84 -6.45
CA GLU A 26 -2.33 -6.41 -5.10
C GLU A 26 -2.16 -7.55 -4.06
N ASP A 27 -2.50 -8.79 -4.42
CA ASP A 27 -2.35 -9.95 -3.52
C ASP A 27 -0.89 -10.19 -3.10
N ALA A 28 0.04 -10.11 -4.05
CA ALA A 28 1.47 -10.27 -3.76
C ALA A 28 1.98 -9.16 -2.83
N ALA A 29 1.51 -7.92 -3.02
CA ALA A 29 1.88 -6.81 -2.15
C ALA A 29 1.33 -7.00 -0.73
N ARG A 30 0.08 -7.46 -0.61
CA ARG A 30 -0.57 -7.76 0.69
C ARG A 30 0.13 -8.90 1.42
N ALA A 31 0.44 -10.00 0.72
CA ALA A 31 1.18 -11.14 1.28
C ALA A 31 2.59 -10.75 1.77
N ALA A 32 3.23 -9.80 1.10
CA ALA A 32 4.51 -9.22 1.52
C ALA A 32 4.40 -8.21 2.68
N GLY A 33 3.21 -7.99 3.24
CA GLY A 33 2.99 -7.09 4.38
C GLY A 33 2.93 -5.59 4.02
N PHE A 34 2.74 -5.25 2.74
CA PHE A 34 2.57 -3.86 2.33
C PHE A 34 1.11 -3.44 2.50
N ARG A 35 0.89 -2.19 2.93
CA ARG A 35 -0.45 -1.60 3.00
C ARG A 35 -0.80 -0.82 1.72
N PRO A 36 -2.09 -0.69 1.37
CA PRO A 36 -2.50 0.14 0.26
C PRO A 36 -2.18 1.62 0.49
N CYS A 37 -1.94 2.34 -0.61
CA CYS A 37 -1.70 3.77 -0.61
C CYS A 37 -3.00 4.54 -0.39
N GLY A 38 -3.12 5.28 0.72
CA GLY A 38 -4.31 6.09 1.00
C GLY A 38 -4.59 7.24 0.03
N HIS A 39 -3.62 7.62 -0.82
CA HIS A 39 -3.82 8.69 -1.82
C HIS A 39 -4.41 8.15 -3.12
N CYS A 40 -3.80 7.13 -3.72
CA CYS A 40 -4.29 6.58 -4.98
C CYS A 40 -5.32 5.45 -4.80
N MET A 41 -5.28 4.72 -3.68
CA MET A 41 -6.18 3.59 -3.40
C MET A 41 -6.96 3.84 -2.08
N PRO A 42 -7.80 4.90 -2.01
CA PRO A 42 -8.45 5.29 -0.77
C PRO A 42 -9.39 4.21 -0.23
N ASP A 43 -10.12 3.48 -1.08
CA ASP A 43 -11.07 2.45 -0.63
C ASP A 43 -10.36 1.23 -0.04
N ALA A 44 -9.37 0.68 -0.76
CA ALA A 44 -8.53 -0.41 -0.26
C ALA A 44 -7.82 0.00 1.05
N TYR A 45 -7.35 1.25 1.15
CA TYR A 45 -6.76 1.78 2.39
C TYR A 45 -7.75 1.84 3.54
N ARG A 46 -8.99 2.30 3.31
CA ARG A 46 -10.04 2.30 4.36
C ARG A 46 -10.37 0.89 4.81
N MET A 47 -10.49 -0.07 3.88
CA MET A 47 -10.74 -1.47 4.20
C MET A 47 -9.59 -2.07 5.02
N TRP A 48 -8.34 -1.87 4.57
CA TRP A 48 -7.15 -2.29 5.32
C TRP A 48 -7.12 -1.70 6.73
N ARG A 49 -7.41 -0.40 6.87
CA ARG A 49 -7.41 0.27 8.17
C ARG A 49 -8.51 -0.24 9.10
N ARG A 50 -9.70 -0.55 8.57
CA ARG A 50 -10.80 -1.16 9.33
C ARG A 50 -10.45 -2.59 9.80
N ALA A 51 -9.78 -3.36 8.95
CA ALA A 51 -9.28 -4.69 9.32
C ALA A 51 -8.17 -4.59 10.39
N ALA A 52 -7.28 -3.60 10.27
CA ALA A 52 -6.20 -3.37 11.23
C ALA A 52 -6.68 -2.82 12.58
N SER A 53 -7.82 -2.11 12.63
CA SER A 53 -8.39 -1.58 13.88
C SER A 53 -8.95 -2.65 14.83
N GLY A 54 -8.90 -3.94 14.46
CA GLY A 54 -9.10 -5.06 15.38
C GLY A 54 -7.87 -5.41 16.24
N ILE A 55 -6.73 -4.74 16.04
CA ILE A 55 -5.45 -5.02 16.76
C ILE A 55 -5.09 -3.84 17.67
N ARG A 56 -6.03 -3.44 18.52
CA ARG A 56 -5.76 -2.59 19.69
C ARG A 56 -6.56 -3.11 20.88
N ALA A 57 -5.97 -4.08 21.57
CA ALA A 57 -6.02 -4.15 23.03
C ALA A 57 -4.73 -3.52 23.55
#